data_AF-J2ZSI5-F1
#
_entry.id   AF-J2ZSI5-F1
#
_cell.length_a   1.000
_cell.length_b   1.000
_cell.length_c   1.000
_cell.angle_alpha   90.00
_cell.angle_beta   90.00
_cell.angle_gamma   90.00
#
_symmetry.space_group_name_H-M   'P 1'
#
loop_
_entity.id
_entity.type
_entity.pdbx_description
1 polymer ?
#
loop_
_entity_poly.entity_id
_entity_poly.type
_entity_poly.pdbx_seq_one_letter_code
_entity_poly.pdbx_strand_id
1 'polypeptide(L)'
;MHDIELDISFGKHRADTNWKPEYLTWVEFVDRLREVRRTSETMAQYNKMHNIDRGKIKDGPAFVGGLVRGCRRKKENVDTRSLIHWTSIMPTRTFCSLWSSCLVV
;
A
#
# COMPACT_ATOMS: atom_id res chain seq x y z
N MET A 1 21.99 7.69 13.80
CA MET A 1 21.05 6.62 13.37
C MET A 1 21.64 6.05 12.10
N HIS A 2 21.76 4.73 11.99
CA HIS A 2 22.27 4.12 10.76
C HIS A 2 21.18 4.21 9.69
N ASP A 3 21.53 4.75 8.52
CA ASP A 3 20.62 4.85 7.39
C ASP A 3 20.42 3.44 6.81
N ILE A 4 19.36 2.77 7.28
CA ILE A 4 18.97 1.46 6.76
C ILE A 4 18.41 1.68 5.35
N GLU A 5 19.06 1.09 4.35
CA GLU A 5 18.54 1.00 3.00
C GLU A 5 17.38 0.01 2.94
N LEU A 6 16.28 0.44 2.32
CA LEU A 6 15.07 -0.35 2.12
C LEU A 6 14.82 -0.54 0.63
N ASP A 7 14.40 -1.76 0.30
CA ASP A 7 13.90 -2.13 -1.00
C ASP A 7 12.37 -2.01 -1.04
N ILE A 8 11.85 -1.05 -1.80
CA ILE A 8 10.41 -0.78 -1.84
C ILE A 8 9.94 -0.73 -3.28
N SER A 9 8.88 -1.48 -3.58
CA SER A 9 8.23 -1.43 -4.88
C SER A 9 7.01 -0.52 -4.86
N PHE A 10 6.99 0.51 -5.72
CA PHE A 10 5.88 1.45 -5.84
C PHE A 10 4.95 1.11 -7.01
N GLY A 11 3.66 1.39 -6.84
CA GLY A 11 2.62 1.24 -7.85
C GLY A 11 1.58 2.37 -7.76
N LYS A 12 0.82 2.61 -8.84
CA LYS A 12 -0.18 3.69 -8.85
C LYS A 12 -1.42 3.38 -8.02
N HIS A 13 -1.75 2.11 -7.88
CA HIS A 13 -2.93 1.61 -7.18
C HIS A 13 -2.78 0.12 -6.83
N ARG A 14 -3.64 -0.41 -5.97
CA ARG A 14 -3.60 -1.82 -5.49
C ARG A 14 -3.61 -2.89 -6.59
N ALA A 15 -4.23 -2.56 -7.72
CA ALA A 15 -4.42 -3.44 -8.88
C ALA A 15 -3.42 -3.17 -10.00
N ASP A 16 -2.44 -2.28 -9.78
CA ASP A 16 -1.43 -1.98 -10.77
C ASP A 16 -0.63 -3.25 -11.12
N THR A 17 -0.32 -3.39 -12.39
CA THR A 17 0.48 -4.49 -12.93
C THR A 17 1.92 -4.09 -13.16
N ASN A 18 2.26 -2.81 -12.95
CA ASN A 18 3.59 -2.26 -13.12
C ASN A 18 4.11 -1.70 -11.79
N TRP A 19 4.68 -2.59 -10.97
CA TRP A 19 5.39 -2.25 -9.75
C TRP A 19 6.85 -1.95 -10.08
N LYS A 20 7.32 -0.76 -9.68
CA LYS A 20 8.70 -0.33 -9.89
C LYS A 20 9.49 -0.44 -8.58
N PRO A 21 10.53 -1.28 -8.50
CA PRO A 21 11.39 -1.33 -7.35
C PRO A 21 12.27 -0.07 -7.29
N GLU A 22 12.33 0.54 -6.12
CA GLU A 22 13.18 1.66 -5.76
C GLU A 22 13.94 1.31 -4.47
N TYR A 23 15.19 1.74 -4.37
CA TYR A 23 15.98 1.63 -3.14
C TYR A 23 16.06 3.01 -2.51
N LEU A 24 15.72 3.08 -1.23
CA LEU A 24 15.60 4.34 -0.52
C LEU A 24 15.93 4.17 0.95
N THR A 25 16.43 5.23 1.57
CA THR A 25 16.77 5.20 3.00
C THR A 25 15.51 5.25 3.86
N TRP A 26 15.59 4.75 5.09
CA TRP A 26 14.48 4.84 6.05
C TRP A 26 13.96 6.27 6.25
N VAL A 27 14.84 7.26 6.24
CA VAL A 27 14.47 8.67 6.42
C VAL A 27 13.64 9.17 5.24
N GLU A 28 14.11 8.95 4.01
CA GLU A 28 13.38 9.31 2.79
C GLU A 28 12.02 8.61 2.69
N PHE A 29 11.95 7.36 3.15
CA PHE A 29 10.70 6.62 3.20
C PHE A 29 9.66 7.31 4.10
N VAL A 30 10.07 7.66 5.31
CA VAL A 30 9.20 8.30 6.30
C VAL A 30 8.76 9.68 5.82
N ASP A 31 9.66 10.45 5.20
CA ASP A 31 9.32 11.75 4.62
C ASP A 31 8.28 11.63 3.50
N ARG A 32 8.36 10.59 2.66
CA ARG A 32 7.37 10.31 1.61
C ARG A 32 6.00 9.92 2.18
N LEU A 33 5.98 9.17 3.29
CA LEU A 33 4.74 8.78 3.97
C LEU A 33 4.10 9.90 4.79
N ARG A 34 4.85 10.96 5.10
CA ARG A 34 4.35 12.12 5.85
C ARG A 34 3.26 12.87 5.08
N GLU A 35 3.27 12.81 3.75
CA GLU A 35 2.25 13.42 2.91
C GLU A 35 0.97 12.59 2.91
N VAL A 36 -0.03 13.03 3.70
CA VAL A 36 -1.31 12.34 3.82
C VAL A 36 -2.29 12.87 2.78
N ARG A 37 -2.69 12.01 1.83
CA ARG A 37 -3.79 12.30 0.92
C ARG A 37 -5.10 12.35 1.71
N ARG A 38 -5.73 13.52 1.77
CA ARG A 38 -7.10 13.69 2.26
C ARG A 38 -8.04 13.73 1.07
N THR A 39 -9.05 12.88 1.09
CA THR A 39 -10.13 12.94 0.11
C THR A 39 -11.11 14.04 0.49
N SER A 40 -11.81 14.61 -0.50
CA SER A 40 -12.64 15.82 -0.31
C SER A 40 -14.07 15.51 0.14
N GLU A 41 -14.44 14.23 0.29
CA GLU A 41 -15.82 13.86 0.60
C GLU A 41 -16.16 14.08 2.07
N THR A 42 -17.44 14.38 2.33
CA THR A 42 -17.94 14.47 3.69
C THR A 42 -18.21 13.07 4.26
N MET A 43 -18.03 12.90 5.58
CA MET A 43 -18.28 11.61 6.25
C MET A 43 -19.70 11.06 6.00
N ALA A 44 -20.69 11.95 5.85
CA ALA A 44 -22.07 11.57 5.53
C ALA A 44 -22.23 10.97 4.12
N GLN A 45 -21.45 11.47 3.15
CA GLN A 45 -21.41 10.87 1.80
C GLN A 45 -20.68 9.53 1.85
N TYR A 46 -19.58 9.44 2.60
CA TYR A 46 -18.83 8.20 2.80
C TYR A 46 -19.66 7.06 3.37
N ASN A 47 -20.45 7.33 4.41
CA ASN A 47 -21.27 6.30 5.05
C ASN A 47 -22.42 5.79 4.17
N LYS A 48 -22.87 6.58 3.19
CA LYS A 48 -23.91 6.18 2.24
C LYS A 48 -23.38 5.35 1.08
N MET A 49 -22.05 5.31 0.86
CA MET A 49 -21.45 4.58 -0.25
C MET A 49 -21.35 3.08 0.00
N HIS A 50 -21.48 2.32 -1.07
CA HIS A 50 -21.29 0.87 -1.05
C HIS A 50 -19.83 0.52 -0.77
N ASN A 51 -19.58 -0.67 -0.21
CA ASN A 51 -18.22 -1.13 0.16
C ASN A 51 -17.21 -1.03 -0.99
N ILE A 52 -17.65 -1.32 -2.22
CA ILE A 52 -16.80 -1.28 -3.41
C ILE A 52 -16.36 0.16 -3.72
N ASP A 53 -17.27 1.11 -3.65
CA ASP A 53 -16.99 2.51 -4.00
C ASP A 53 -16.17 3.19 -2.91
N ARG A 54 -16.41 2.82 -1.64
CA ARG A 54 -15.52 3.21 -0.53
C ARG A 54 -14.08 2.72 -0.74
N GLY A 55 -13.92 1.50 -1.25
CA GLY A 55 -12.61 0.96 -1.61
C GLY A 55 -11.93 1.77 -2.72
N LYS A 56 -12.65 2.06 -3.81
CA LYS A 56 -12.13 2.83 -4.95
C LYS A 56 -11.71 4.24 -4.60
N ILE A 57 -12.45 4.92 -3.72
CA ILE A 57 -12.12 6.29 -3.29
C ILE A 57 -10.85 6.30 -2.44
N LYS A 58 -10.69 5.29 -1.57
CA LYS A 58 -9.48 5.09 -0.79
C LYS A 58 -8.31 4.58 -1.64
N ASP A 59 -8.56 4.01 -2.82
CA ASP A 59 -7.47 3.57 -3.70
C ASP A 59 -6.62 4.78 -4.12
N GLY A 60 -5.31 4.63 -4.01
CA GLY A 60 -4.31 5.67 -4.23
C GLY A 60 -2.93 5.06 -4.49
N PRO A 61 -1.88 5.87 -4.51
CA PRO A 61 -0.50 5.40 -4.61
C PRO A 61 -0.23 4.32 -3.57
N ALA A 62 0.35 3.21 -3.99
CA ALA A 62 0.55 2.04 -3.17
C ALA A 62 2.02 1.62 -3.20
N PHE A 63 2.47 0.98 -2.13
CA PHE A 63 3.81 0.44 -2.03
C PHE A 63 3.81 -0.97 -1.43
N VAL A 64 4.88 -1.72 -1.70
CA VAL A 64 5.18 -3.03 -1.11
C VAL A 64 6.59 -2.94 -0.54
N GLY A 65 6.76 -3.24 0.74
CA GLY A 65 8.09 -3.34 1.36
C GLY A 65 8.76 -4.66 0.96
N GLY A 66 9.53 -4.60 -0.10
CA GLY A 66 10.13 -5.73 -0.79
C GLY A 66 10.16 -5.54 -2.31
N LEU A 67 10.95 -6.38 -2.97
CA LEU A 67 11.11 -6.38 -4.42
C LEU A 67 10.05 -7.26 -5.10
N VAL A 68 9.38 -6.67 -6.09
CA VAL A 68 8.47 -7.39 -7.00
C VAL A 68 9.15 -7.58 -8.35
N ARG A 69 9.57 -8.81 -8.66
CA ARG A 69 10.16 -9.16 -9.96
C ARG A 69 9.11 -9.28 -11.06
N GLY A 70 9.45 -8.83 -12.26
CA GLY A 70 8.59 -8.99 -13.43
C GLY A 70 7.34 -8.11 -13.41
N CYS A 71 7.42 -6.94 -12.76
CA CYS A 71 6.42 -5.87 -12.73
C CYS A 71 5.09 -6.22 -12.04
N ARG A 72 4.65 -7.48 -12.01
CA ARG A 72 3.34 -7.87 -11.50
C ARG A 72 3.44 -8.52 -10.12
N ARG A 73 2.60 -8.04 -9.20
CA ARG A 73 2.46 -8.61 -7.87
C ARG A 73 1.74 -9.95 -7.88
N LYS A 74 2.50 -11.04 -8.01
CA LYS A 74 2.08 -12.42 -7.75
C LYS A 74 2.88 -12.97 -6.57
N LYS A 75 2.35 -13.98 -5.86
CA LYS A 75 3.05 -14.59 -4.71
C LYS A 75 4.44 -15.11 -5.09
N GLU A 76 4.56 -15.64 -6.31
CA GLU A 76 5.81 -16.16 -6.89
C GLU A 76 6.82 -15.06 -7.26
N ASN A 77 6.36 -13.82 -7.44
CA ASN A 77 7.15 -12.70 -7.94
C ASN A 77 7.63 -11.77 -6.82
N VAL A 78 7.32 -12.07 -5.56
CA VAL A 78 7.79 -11.31 -4.40
C VAL A 78 9.04 -12.00 -3.86
N ASP A 79 10.21 -11.39 -4.07
CA ASP A 79 11.48 -12.00 -3.64
C ASP A 79 11.75 -11.75 -2.16
N THR A 80 11.53 -10.51 -1.72
CA THR A 80 11.89 -10.03 -0.39
C THR A 80 10.69 -9.40 0.30
N ARG A 81 10.70 -9.42 1.63
CA ARG A 81 9.70 -8.77 2.49
C ARG A 81 10.43 -8.06 3.62
N SER A 82 10.56 -6.75 3.50
CA SER A 82 11.28 -5.91 4.46
C SER A 82 10.36 -5.14 5.41
N LEU A 83 9.06 -5.03 5.09
CA LEU A 83 8.10 -4.28 5.90
C LEU A 83 6.83 -5.07 6.23
N ILE A 84 6.32 -4.83 7.43
CA ILE A 84 4.98 -5.24 7.86
C ILE A 84 4.15 -3.99 8.06
N HIS A 85 2.94 -3.98 7.51
CA HIS A 85 1.99 -2.88 7.64
C HIS A 85 0.68 -3.41 8.25
N TRP A 86 0.12 -2.65 9.19
CA TRP A 86 -1.17 -2.96 9.80
C TRP A 86 -2.31 -2.28 9.04
N THR A 87 -3.17 -3.05 8.39
CA THR A 87 -4.41 -2.55 7.76
C THR A 87 -5.53 -2.44 8.82
N SER A 88 -5.55 -1.38 9.64
CA SER A 88 -6.74 -1.10 10.47
C SER A 88 -7.81 -0.40 9.64
N ILE A 89 -8.57 -1.14 8.83
CA ILE A 89 -9.91 -0.75 8.33
C ILE A 89 -10.62 -2.06 7.96
N MET A 90 -11.23 -2.72 8.95
CA MET A 90 -12.46 -3.55 8.88
C MET A 90 -12.66 -4.30 10.20
N PRO A 91 -13.86 -4.28 10.82
CA PRO A 91 -14.16 -4.99 12.06
C PRO A 91 -14.61 -6.44 11.81
N THR A 92 -13.91 -7.20 10.96
CA THR A 92 -14.27 -8.62 10.75
C THR A 92 -13.06 -9.51 10.51
N ARG A 93 -13.02 -10.56 11.32
CA ARG A 93 -12.05 -11.65 11.41
C ARG A 93 -11.80 -12.32 10.06
N THR A 94 -10.80 -11.90 9.29
CA THR A 94 -10.08 -12.82 8.40
C THR A 94 -8.66 -12.32 8.17
N PHE A 95 -7.76 -12.74 9.06
CA PHE A 95 -6.36 -12.32 9.13
C PHE A 95 -5.49 -12.92 8.00
N CYS A 96 -6.01 -13.82 7.15
CA CYS A 96 -5.15 -14.71 6.36
C CYS A 96 -5.18 -14.54 4.82
N SER A 97 -6.08 -13.75 4.23
CA SER A 97 -6.18 -13.64 2.76
C SER A 97 -5.90 -12.25 2.18
N LEU A 98 -5.69 -11.24 3.03
CA LEU A 98 -5.44 -9.84 2.60
C LEU A 98 -3.96 -9.48 2.44
N TRP A 99 -3.04 -10.43 2.47
CA TRP A 99 -1.64 -10.23 2.07
C TRP A 99 -1.47 -9.80 0.59
N SER A 100 -2.56 -9.85 -0.19
CA SER A 100 -2.62 -9.43 -1.58
C SER A 100 -3.35 -8.09 -1.79
N SER A 101 -3.47 -7.20 -0.80
CA SER A 101 -3.93 -5.81 -1.05
C SER A 101 -3.42 -4.87 0.04
N CYS A 102 -2.13 -4.49 0.00
CA CYS A 102 -1.67 -3.33 0.78
C CYS A 102 -2.16 -2.06 0.09
N LEU A 103 -2.83 -1.22 0.88
CA LEU A 103 -3.58 -0.04 0.50
C LEU A 103 -3.31 1.00 1.59
N VAL A 104 -2.35 1.88 1.36
CA VAL A 104 -2.15 3.19 2.03
C VAL A 104 -1.35 4.00 1.00
N VAL A 105 -1.86 5.10 0.43
CA VAL A 105 -2.57 6.22 1.07
C VAL A 105 -4.04 6.38 0.63
#